data_AF-A0A077EEW1-F1
#
_entry.id   AF-A0A077EEW1-F1
#
_cell.length_a   1.000
_cell.length_b   1.000
_cell.length_c   1.000
_cell.angle_alpha   90.00
_cell.angle_beta   90.00
_cell.angle_gamma   90.00
#
_symmetry.space_group_name_H-M   'P 1'
#
loop_
_entity.id
_entity.type
_entity.pdbx_description
1 polymer ?
#
loop_
_entity_poly.entity_id
_entity_poly.type
_entity_poly.pdbx_seq_one_letter_code
_entity_poly.pdbx_strand_id
1 'polypeptide(L)'
;MSYDIQLFRIETKEREQQSKNENFFDQKENLEAFTEEQVNKLKKRLESYGYRLIQKNEYGLEYRNNKHEVGALLTNRGLYFTAGWNQDSIFEAGMTASEFTDTDEFAKYDPQNGGWEEF
;
A
#
# COMPACT_ATOMS: atom_id res chain seq x y z
N MET A 1 -5.78 -15.28 -10.20
CA MET A 1 -4.78 -14.96 -9.15
C MET A 1 -4.54 -13.45 -9.22
N SER A 2 -4.19 -12.77 -8.12
CA SER A 2 -3.82 -11.34 -8.07
C SER A 2 -2.40 -11.17 -7.50
N TYR A 3 -1.79 -10.01 -7.72
CA TYR A 3 -0.55 -9.60 -7.07
C TYR A 3 -0.83 -8.41 -6.16
N ASP A 4 -0.43 -8.49 -4.90
CA ASP A 4 -0.82 -7.57 -3.85
C ASP A 4 0.42 -6.94 -3.21
N ILE A 5 0.52 -5.62 -3.30
CA ILE A 5 1.59 -4.82 -2.70
C ILE A 5 0.97 -3.90 -1.66
N GLN A 6 1.60 -3.81 -0.50
CA GLN A 6 1.06 -3.10 0.64
C GLN A 6 2.01 -1.98 1.03
N LEU A 7 1.45 -0.85 1.46
CA LEU A 7 2.18 0.28 1.97
C LEU A 7 1.67 0.58 3.37
N PHE A 8 2.58 0.57 4.33
CA PHE A 8 2.33 0.84 5.74
C PHE A 8 3.17 2.01 6.22
N ARG A 9 2.90 2.47 7.43
CA ARG A 9 3.80 3.37 8.15
C ARG A 9 5.12 2.67 8.48
N ILE A 10 6.21 3.43 8.54
CA ILE A 10 7.52 2.90 8.95
C ILE A 10 7.46 2.30 10.37
N GLU A 11 6.67 2.89 11.26
CA GLU A 11 6.49 2.38 12.63
C GLU A 11 5.82 0.99 12.65
N THR A 12 4.98 0.67 11.65
CA THR A 12 4.41 -0.68 11.50
C THR A 12 5.51 -1.69 11.14
N LYS A 13 6.45 -1.32 10.25
CA LYS A 13 7.61 -2.15 9.90
C LYS A 13 8.48 -2.41 11.13
N GLU A 14 8.79 -1.37 11.90
CA GLU A 14 9.60 -1.50 13.13
C GLU A 14 8.93 -2.44 14.15
N ARG A 15 7.62 -2.30 14.34
CA ARG A 15 6.86 -3.17 15.26
C ARG A 15 6.82 -4.63 14.81
N GLU A 16 6.64 -4.87 13.51
CA GLU A 16 6.61 -6.23 12.97
C GLU A 16 7.97 -6.92 13.17
N GLN A 17 9.07 -6.22 12.82
CA GLN A 17 10.43 -6.72 13.00
C GLN A 17 10.79 -6.98 14.48
N GLN A 18 10.28 -6.16 15.40
CA GLN A 18 10.46 -6.37 16.84
C GLN A 18 9.59 -7.51 17.39
N SER A 19 8.36 -7.64 16.90
CA SER A 19 7.41 -8.64 17.39
C SER A 19 7.74 -10.05 16.92
N LYS A 20 8.41 -10.23 15.76
CA LYS A 20 8.70 -11.53 15.13
C LYS A 20 7.47 -12.46 15.05
N ASN A 21 6.28 -11.88 14.94
CA ASN A 21 5.02 -12.60 14.94
C ASN A 21 4.62 -12.88 13.49
N GLU A 22 4.59 -14.15 13.10
CA GLU A 22 4.21 -14.55 11.73
C GLU A 22 2.78 -14.12 11.35
N ASN A 23 1.90 -13.88 12.32
CA ASN A 23 0.53 -13.42 12.12
C ASN A 23 0.35 -11.92 12.46
N PHE A 24 1.43 -11.12 12.41
CA PHE A 24 1.39 -9.71 12.79
C PHE A 24 0.32 -8.91 12.03
N PHE A 25 0.20 -9.15 10.72
CA PHE A 25 -0.72 -8.43 9.83
C PHE A 25 -2.20 -8.83 9.99
N ASP A 26 -2.50 -9.97 10.63
CA ASP A 26 -3.87 -10.40 10.90
C ASP A 26 -4.56 -9.51 11.94
N GLN A 27 -3.77 -8.91 12.82
CA GLN A 27 -4.25 -8.05 13.88
C GLN A 27 -4.15 -6.60 13.45
N LYS A 28 -5.29 -6.01 13.08
CA LYS A 28 -5.35 -4.59 12.66
C LYS A 28 -4.84 -3.62 13.73
N GLU A 29 -4.79 -4.01 15.00
CA GLU A 29 -4.26 -3.21 16.10
C GLU A 29 -2.72 -3.06 16.05
N ASN A 30 -2.04 -3.98 15.37
CA ASN A 30 -0.60 -3.93 15.16
C ASN A 30 -0.21 -2.90 14.09
N LEU A 31 -1.15 -2.55 13.20
CA LEU A 31 -0.94 -1.61 12.11
C LEU A 31 -1.16 -0.18 12.59
N GLU A 32 -0.11 0.62 12.53
CA GLU A 32 -0.18 2.04 12.90
C GLU A 32 -1.07 2.81 11.91
N ALA A 33 -2.02 3.56 12.46
CA ALA A 33 -2.91 4.37 11.67
C ALA A 33 -2.18 5.55 11.03
N PHE A 34 -2.54 5.88 9.80
CA PHE A 34 -2.12 7.09 9.11
C PHE A 34 -2.72 8.32 9.78
N THR A 35 -1.93 9.39 9.84
CA THR A 35 -2.46 10.72 10.20
C THR A 35 -3.32 11.27 9.06
N GLU A 36 -4.21 12.22 9.36
CA GLU A 36 -5.06 12.84 8.33
C GLU A 36 -4.22 13.49 7.21
N GLU A 37 -3.07 14.06 7.57
CA GLU A 37 -2.13 14.63 6.60
C GLU A 37 -1.52 13.55 5.69
N GLN A 38 -1.09 12.43 6.26
CA GLN A 38 -0.55 11.29 5.49
C GLN A 38 -1.59 10.74 4.52
N VAL A 39 -2.83 10.52 4.98
CA VAL A 39 -3.91 10.06 4.11
C VAL A 39 -4.14 11.04 2.97
N ASN A 40 -4.20 12.35 3.25
CA ASN A 40 -4.39 13.36 2.22
C ASN A 40 -3.22 13.46 1.23
N LYS A 41 -1.97 13.27 1.69
CA LYS A 41 -0.80 13.16 0.80
C LYS A 41 -0.94 11.94 -0.13
N LEU A 42 -1.28 10.77 0.41
CA LEU A 42 -1.45 9.54 -0.37
C LEU A 42 -2.56 9.68 -1.42
N LYS A 43 -3.69 10.31 -1.09
CA LYS A 43 -4.76 10.60 -2.07
C LYS A 43 -4.24 11.44 -3.24
N LYS A 44 -3.59 12.57 -2.94
CA LYS A 44 -3.05 13.47 -3.98
C LYS A 44 -2.01 12.78 -4.84
N ARG A 45 -1.16 11.95 -4.24
CA ARG A 45 -0.20 11.13 -4.97
C ARG A 45 -0.93 10.15 -5.89
N LEU A 46 -1.85 9.33 -5.38
CA LEU A 46 -2.63 8.39 -6.20
C LEU A 46 -3.25 9.09 -7.43
N GLU A 47 -3.92 10.23 -7.23
CA GLU A 47 -4.50 11.02 -8.32
C GLU A 47 -3.44 11.50 -9.32
N SER A 48 -2.28 11.94 -8.85
CA SER A 48 -1.15 12.34 -9.70
C SER A 48 -0.57 11.20 -10.54
N TYR A 49 -0.58 9.97 -10.03
CA TYR A 49 -0.17 8.76 -10.77
C TYR A 49 -1.31 8.17 -11.63
N GLY A 50 -2.43 8.89 -11.77
CA GLY A 50 -3.53 8.51 -12.68
C GLY A 50 -4.54 7.53 -12.09
N TYR A 51 -4.47 7.26 -10.78
CA TYR A 51 -5.51 6.51 -10.08
C TYR A 51 -6.75 7.38 -9.88
N ARG A 52 -7.92 6.85 -10.22
CA ARG A 52 -9.20 7.55 -10.05
C ARG A 52 -10.00 6.89 -8.94
N LEU A 53 -10.58 7.70 -8.05
CA LEU A 53 -11.49 7.21 -7.02
C LEU A 53 -12.71 6.57 -7.69
N ILE A 54 -12.96 5.30 -7.40
CA ILE A 54 -14.09 4.53 -7.90
C ILE A 54 -15.22 4.55 -6.88
N GLN A 55 -14.90 4.31 -5.60
CA GLN A 55 -15.89 4.31 -4.54
C GLN A 55 -15.27 4.60 -3.17
N LYS A 56 -16.14 5.03 -2.24
CA LYS A 56 -15.84 5.13 -0.82
C LYS A 56 -16.79 4.18 -0.09
N ASN A 57 -16.24 3.23 0.66
CA ASN A 57 -17.01 2.26 1.43
C ASN A 57 -16.51 2.19 2.89
N GLU A 58 -17.04 1.24 3.65
CA GLU A 58 -16.67 1.01 5.05
C GLU A 58 -15.21 0.57 5.24
N TYR A 59 -14.60 -0.03 4.20
CA TYR A 59 -13.21 -0.51 4.23
C TYR A 59 -12.22 0.61 3.90
N GLY A 60 -12.60 1.59 3.06
CA GLY A 60 -11.77 2.71 2.72
C GLY A 60 -12.16 3.42 1.42
N LEU A 61 -11.16 3.99 0.77
CA LEU A 61 -11.26 4.65 -0.53
C LEU A 61 -10.66 3.76 -1.60
N GLU A 62 -11.49 3.30 -2.53
CA GLU A 62 -11.05 2.48 -3.64
C GLU A 62 -10.74 3.35 -4.86
N TYR A 63 -9.56 3.14 -5.41
CA TYR A 63 -9.06 3.78 -6.60
C TYR A 63 -8.71 2.73 -7.66
N ARG A 64 -8.72 3.15 -8.92
CA ARG A 64 -8.29 2.33 -10.04
C ARG A 64 -7.50 3.12 -11.06
N ASN A 65 -6.38 2.54 -11.50
CA ASN A 65 -5.63 2.99 -12.65
C ASN A 65 -6.08 2.15 -13.86
N ASN A 66 -6.90 2.74 -14.73
CA ASN A 66 -7.43 2.04 -15.90
C ASN A 66 -6.39 1.79 -16.99
N LYS A 67 -5.27 2.53 -16.99
CA LYS A 67 -4.22 2.39 -18.00
C LYS A 67 -3.39 1.13 -17.74
N HIS A 68 -3.10 0.85 -16.48
CA HIS A 68 -2.28 -0.29 -16.06
C HIS A 68 -3.09 -1.39 -15.37
N GLU A 69 -4.42 -1.28 -15.34
CA GLU A 69 -5.34 -2.23 -14.70
C GLU A 69 -5.01 -2.56 -13.22
N VAL A 70 -4.47 -1.57 -12.49
CA VAL A 70 -4.12 -1.69 -11.07
C VAL A 70 -5.22 -1.08 -10.20
N GLY A 71 -5.67 -1.81 -9.19
CA GLY A 71 -6.53 -1.31 -8.12
C GLY A 71 -5.71 -0.81 -6.93
N ALA A 72 -6.21 0.17 -6.21
CA ALA A 72 -5.61 0.65 -4.97
C ALA A 72 -6.68 0.92 -3.91
N LEU A 73 -6.56 0.33 -2.72
CA LEU A 73 -7.45 0.54 -1.59
C LEU A 73 -6.71 1.32 -0.51
N LEU A 74 -7.09 2.58 -0.31
CA LEU A 74 -6.57 3.43 0.75
C LEU A 74 -7.46 3.32 1.99
N THR A 75 -6.91 2.75 3.06
CA THR A 75 -7.57 2.65 4.37
C THR A 75 -6.98 3.65 5.36
N ASN A 76 -7.43 3.61 6.61
CA ASN A 76 -6.82 4.41 7.69
C ASN A 76 -5.48 3.83 8.20
N ARG A 77 -5.10 2.61 7.82
CA ARG A 77 -3.93 1.90 8.38
C ARG A 77 -2.97 1.35 7.32
N GLY A 78 -3.34 1.43 6.05
CA GLY A 78 -2.56 0.87 4.96
C GLY A 78 -3.12 1.28 3.60
N LEU A 79 -2.25 1.26 2.59
CA LEU A 79 -2.61 1.40 1.19
C LEU A 79 -2.25 0.10 0.47
N TYR A 80 -3.25 -0.52 -0.15
CA TYR A 80 -3.13 -1.84 -0.76
C TYR A 80 -3.28 -1.73 -2.26
N PHE A 81 -2.26 -2.06 -3.02
CA PHE A 81 -2.30 -2.15 -4.47
C PHE A 81 -2.57 -3.58 -4.89
N THR A 82 -3.51 -3.77 -5.81
CA THR A 82 -3.86 -5.08 -6.36
C THR A 82 -3.74 -5.02 -7.88
N ALA A 83 -2.83 -5.81 -8.42
CA ALA A 83 -2.56 -5.95 -9.84
C ALA A 83 -3.02 -7.33 -10.36
N GLY A 84 -3.34 -7.39 -11.65
CA GLY A 84 -3.44 -8.68 -12.36
C GLY A 84 -2.06 -9.34 -12.51
N TRP A 85 -2.02 -10.63 -12.88
CA TRP A 85 -0.77 -11.38 -13.09
C TRP A 85 -0.03 -11.03 -14.40
N ASN A 86 -0.24 -9.83 -14.94
CA ASN A 86 0.55 -9.34 -16.05
C ASN A 86 1.77 -8.56 -15.49
N GLN A 87 2.92 -8.69 -16.13
CA GLN A 87 4.16 -8.09 -15.63
C GLN A 87 4.10 -6.56 -15.56
N ASP A 88 3.39 -5.93 -16.50
CA ASP A 88 3.28 -4.46 -16.57
C ASP A 88 2.50 -3.89 -15.37
N SER A 89 1.40 -4.52 -14.97
CA SER A 89 0.58 -4.14 -13.81
C SER A 89 1.33 -4.39 -12.50
N ILE A 90 2.04 -5.52 -12.39
CA ILE A 90 2.88 -5.82 -11.21
C ILE A 90 3.99 -4.77 -11.09
N PHE A 91 4.68 -4.49 -12.18
CA PHE A 91 5.74 -3.49 -12.23
C PHE A 91 5.21 -2.10 -11.87
N GLU A 92 4.07 -1.67 -12.45
CA GLU A 92 3.49 -0.37 -12.16
C GLU A 92 3.05 -0.25 -10.70
N ALA A 93 2.41 -1.28 -10.14
CA ALA A 93 2.01 -1.31 -8.74
C ALA A 93 3.25 -1.23 -7.82
N GLY A 94 4.30 -1.99 -8.14
CA GLY A 94 5.55 -2.02 -7.39
C GLY A 94 6.28 -0.69 -7.42
N MET A 95 6.40 -0.10 -8.61
CA MET A 95 7.03 1.21 -8.81
C MET A 95 6.25 2.30 -8.10
N THR A 96 4.92 2.35 -8.25
CA THR A 96 4.08 3.35 -7.56
C THR A 96 4.24 3.24 -6.05
N ALA A 97 4.26 2.02 -5.50
CA ALA A 97 4.43 1.82 -4.07
C ALA A 97 5.83 2.24 -3.57
N SER A 98 6.89 1.95 -4.32
CA SER A 98 8.26 2.39 -4.00
C SER A 98 8.41 3.91 -4.03
N GLU A 99 7.81 4.59 -5.01
CA GLU A 99 7.83 6.07 -5.05
C GLU A 99 7.15 6.70 -3.82
N PHE A 100 6.28 5.94 -3.13
CA PHE A 100 5.61 6.44 -1.93
C PHE A 100 6.45 6.26 -0.67
N THR A 101 7.50 5.44 -0.68
CA THR A 101 8.41 5.24 0.45
C THR A 101 9.55 6.26 0.49
N ASP A 102 9.79 7.02 -0.59
CA ASP A 102 10.83 8.07 -0.71
C ASP A 102 10.83 9.14 0.39
N THR A 103 9.72 9.30 1.12
CA THR A 103 9.60 10.28 2.19
C THR A 103 10.00 9.75 3.57
N ASP A 104 10.45 8.50 3.68
CA ASP A 104 10.72 7.76 4.92
C ASP A 104 9.50 7.64 5.88
N GLU A 105 8.35 8.21 5.51
CA GLU A 105 7.09 8.12 6.25
C GLU A 105 6.43 6.73 6.10
N PHE A 106 6.77 6.00 5.04
CA PHE A 106 6.09 4.79 4.63
C PHE A 106 7.07 3.68 4.26
N ALA A 107 6.64 2.43 4.42
CA ALA A 107 7.36 1.24 4.04
C ALA A 107 6.50 0.36 3.13
N LYS A 108 7.11 -0.13 2.05
CA LYS A 108 6.49 -1.08 1.13
C LYS A 108 6.69 -2.50 1.66
N TYR A 109 5.62 -3.29 1.66
CA TYR A 109 5.60 -4.71 1.99
C TYR A 109 5.04 -5.49 0.81
N ASP A 110 5.85 -6.40 0.29
CA ASP A 110 5.50 -7.30 -0.80
C ASP A 110 5.50 -8.75 -0.30
N PRO A 111 4.34 -9.31 0.10
CA PRO A 111 4.25 -10.68 0.59
C PRO A 111 4.67 -11.73 -0.44
N GLN A 112 4.67 -11.39 -1.73
CA GLN A 112 5.03 -12.29 -2.83
C GLN A 112 6.51 -12.18 -3.22
N ASN A 113 7.21 -11.14 -2.77
CA ASN A 113 8.61 -10.87 -3.10
C ASN A 113 9.49 -10.61 -1.87
N GLY A 114 9.35 -11.47 -0.84
CA GLY A 114 10.28 -11.48 0.30
C GLY A 114 9.97 -10.48 1.42
N GLY A 115 8.82 -9.81 1.40
CA GLY A 115 8.33 -8.97 2.49
C GLY A 115 8.71 -7.50 2.34
N TRP A 116 9.27 -6.90 3.39
CA TRP A 116 9.58 -5.47 3.40
C TRP A 116 10.64 -5.10 2.37
N GLU A 117 10.43 -3.96 1.70
CA GLU A 117 11.47 -3.34 0.90
C GLU A 117 12.61 -2.84 1.81
N GLU A 118 13.84 -3.19 1.44
CA GLU A 118 15.09 -2.74 2.05
C GLU A 118 15.82 -1.83 1.05
N PHE A 119 16.23 -0.64 1.52
CA PHE A 119 17.00 0.36 0.77
C PHE A 119 18.48 0.31 1.15
#